data_AF-A0A959EHB5-F1
#
_entry.id   AF-A0A959EHB5-F1
#
_cell.length_a   1.000
_cell.length_b   1.000
_cell.length_c   1.000
_cell.angle_alpha   90.00
_cell.angle_beta   90.00
_cell.angle_gamma   90.00
#
_symmetry.space_group_name_H-M   'P 1'
#
loop_
_entity.id
_entity.type
_entity.pdbx_description
1 polymer ?
#
loop_
_entity_poly.entity_id
_entity_poly.type
_entity_poly.pdbx_seq_one_letter_code
_entity_poly.pdbx_strand_id
1 'polypeptide(L)'
;MILRSGLLFLCALSLNAGFAQQSVIDQVVATVGGELILLSEVYEQKALLESQQGGNLPEQVECLILDNVMAQKLLVNQAKLDSIPISDEEVELQLDARIDQILAYMQGDLVQFEAYYGQSVNEVKAQFREDLRDQILADRMRGQIMTDISVTPSEVKSFFARI
;
A
#
# COMPACT_ATOMS: atom_id res chain seq x y z
N MET A 1 3.16 6.40 -68.92
CA MET A 1 4.29 6.66 -67.98
C MET A 1 3.84 7.15 -66.59
N ILE A 2 2.55 7.02 -66.22
CA ILE A 2 1.99 7.57 -64.98
C ILE A 2 1.67 6.46 -63.95
N LEU A 3 1.50 5.21 -64.41
CA LEU A 3 1.14 4.07 -63.55
C LEU A 3 2.33 3.46 -62.76
N ARG A 4 3.58 3.80 -63.13
CA ARG A 4 4.79 3.33 -62.42
C ARG A 4 5.20 4.22 -61.24
N SER A 5 4.78 5.49 -61.22
CA SER A 5 5.13 6.44 -60.15
C SER A 5 4.17 6.38 -58.95
N GLY A 6 2.95 5.85 -59.13
CA GLY A 6 1.97 5.70 -58.03
C GLY A 6 2.29 4.54 -57.07
N LEU A 7 2.94 3.47 -57.57
CA LEU A 7 3.27 2.30 -56.75
C LEU A 7 4.41 2.58 -55.75
N LEU A 8 5.27 3.56 -56.05
CA LEU A 8 6.38 3.98 -55.19
C LEU A 8 5.94 4.92 -54.06
N PHE A 9 4.82 5.64 -54.25
CA PHE A 9 4.28 6.55 -53.23
C PHE A 9 3.38 5.83 -52.20
N LEU A 10 2.75 4.71 -52.58
CA LEU A 10 1.90 3.91 -51.69
C LEU A 10 2.71 3.06 -50.69
N CYS A 11 4.00 2.85 -50.93
CA CYS A 11 4.87 2.03 -50.07
C CYS A 11 5.56 2.83 -48.96
N ALA A 12 5.59 4.17 -49.06
CA ALA A 12 6.21 5.04 -48.07
C ALA A 12 5.31 5.35 -46.85
N LEU A 13 4.03 4.96 -46.90
CA LEU A 13 3.06 5.27 -45.83
C LEU A 13 2.87 4.13 -44.81
N SER A 14 3.51 2.97 -45.01
CA SER A 14 3.22 1.75 -44.24
C SER A 14 4.21 1.44 -43.11
N LEU A 15 5.11 2.37 -42.77
CA LEU A 15 6.15 2.17 -41.74
C LEU A 15 6.02 3.22 -40.62
N ASN A 16 4.82 3.37 -40.08
CA ASN A 16 4.67 3.81 -38.69
C ASN A 16 4.29 2.59 -37.86
N ALA A 17 5.25 1.69 -37.65
CA ALA A 17 5.19 0.78 -36.52
C ALA A 17 5.29 1.65 -35.27
N GLY A 18 4.13 2.05 -34.73
CA GLY A 18 4.06 2.73 -33.46
C GLY A 18 4.77 1.86 -32.43
N PHE A 19 5.92 2.32 -31.96
CA PHE A 19 6.43 1.88 -30.67
C PHE A 19 5.39 2.36 -29.66
N ALA A 20 4.44 1.48 -29.32
CA ALA A 20 3.69 1.63 -28.09
C ALA A 20 4.74 1.70 -26.98
N GLN A 21 4.97 2.89 -26.40
CA GLN A 21 5.77 3.01 -25.20
C GLN A 21 5.17 2.03 -24.20
N GLN A 22 5.94 1.02 -23.84
CA GLN A 22 5.58 0.06 -22.81
C GLN A 22 5.44 0.88 -21.52
N SER A 23 4.22 1.30 -21.19
CA SER A 23 3.95 2.04 -19.97
C SER A 23 4.21 1.08 -18.83
N VAL A 24 5.27 1.33 -18.08
CA VAL A 24 5.47 0.63 -16.81
C VAL A 24 4.36 1.11 -15.88
N ILE A 25 3.35 0.26 -15.68
CA ILE A 25 2.14 0.62 -14.92
C ILE A 25 2.49 0.72 -13.43
N ASP A 26 3.03 -0.37 -12.89
CA ASP A 26 3.55 -0.41 -11.53
C ASP A 26 4.69 -1.43 -11.46
N GLN A 27 5.72 -1.12 -10.67
CA GLN A 27 6.92 -1.95 -10.53
C GLN A 27 6.94 -2.62 -9.18
N VAL A 28 7.37 -3.88 -9.14
CA VAL A 28 7.69 -4.57 -7.89
C VAL A 28 9.10 -4.18 -7.48
N VAL A 29 9.24 -3.53 -6.32
CA VAL A 29 10.55 -3.09 -5.79
C VAL A 29 11.20 -4.14 -4.90
N ALA A 30 10.38 -4.97 -4.24
CA ALA A 30 10.85 -6.03 -3.35
C ALA A 30 9.78 -7.12 -3.20
N THR A 31 10.20 -8.30 -2.73
CA THR A 31 9.31 -9.41 -2.39
C THR A 31 9.71 -10.01 -1.05
N VAL A 32 8.72 -10.35 -0.22
CA VAL A 32 8.94 -10.95 1.10
C VAL A 32 8.06 -12.20 1.19
N GLY A 33 8.66 -13.38 0.98
CA GLY A 33 7.90 -14.63 0.92
C GLY A 33 6.89 -14.61 -0.24
N GLY A 34 5.60 -14.66 0.08
CA GLY A 34 4.50 -14.51 -0.88
C GLY A 34 4.02 -13.07 -1.13
N GLU A 35 4.51 -12.10 -0.37
CA GLU A 35 4.06 -10.72 -0.42
C GLU A 35 4.88 -9.90 -1.42
N LEU A 36 4.21 -9.13 -2.29
CA LEU A 36 4.84 -8.21 -3.23
C LEU A 36 4.79 -6.78 -2.65
N ILE A 37 5.85 -6.02 -2.89
CA ILE A 37 5.92 -4.60 -2.52
C ILE A 37 6.01 -3.80 -3.82
N LEU A 38 5.03 -2.92 -4.02
CA LEU A 38 4.93 -2.10 -5.20
C LEU A 38 5.64 -0.76 -4.99
N LEU A 39 6.11 -0.18 -6.10
CA LEU A 39 6.73 1.15 -6.09
C LEU A 39 5.70 2.22 -5.72
N SER A 40 4.47 2.05 -6.19
CA SER A 40 3.31 2.90 -5.84
C SER A 40 3.10 2.98 -4.32
N GLU A 41 3.10 1.85 -3.62
CA GLU A 41 2.91 1.75 -2.17
C GLU A 41 3.94 2.59 -1.39
N VAL A 42 5.22 2.52 -1.79
CA VAL A 42 6.30 3.32 -1.18
C VAL A 42 6.09 4.82 -1.42
N TYR A 43 5.68 5.21 -2.63
CA TYR A 43 5.42 6.61 -2.96
C TYR A 43 4.15 7.17 -2.32
N GLU A 44 3.10 6.37 -2.19
CA GLU A 44 1.87 6.75 -1.48
C GLU A 44 2.15 7.03 -0.01
N GLN A 45 2.92 6.15 0.64
CA GLN A 45 3.32 6.36 2.03
C GLN A 45 4.24 7.57 2.19
N LYS A 46 5.12 7.82 1.21
CA LYS A 46 5.95 9.05 1.18
C LYS A 46 5.09 10.29 1.06
N ALA A 47 4.15 10.33 0.13
CA ALA A 47 3.24 11.48 -0.09
C ALA A 47 2.42 11.78 1.18
N LEU A 48 1.97 10.73 1.88
CA LEU A 48 1.29 10.86 3.17
C LEU A 48 2.21 11.50 4.24
N LEU A 49 3.47 11.11 4.32
CA LEU A 49 4.43 11.72 5.26
C LEU A 49 4.76 13.17 4.90
N GLU A 50 4.89 13.48 3.60
CA GLU A 50 5.12 14.84 3.11
C GLU A 50 3.97 15.78 3.50
N SER A 51 2.72 15.31 3.37
CA SER A 51 1.53 16.08 3.75
C SER A 51 1.45 16.39 5.25
N GLN A 52 1.98 15.50 6.09
CA GLN A 52 1.95 15.64 7.55
C GLN A 52 3.11 16.50 8.09
N GLN A 53 4.30 16.37 7.51
CA GLN A 53 5.54 16.99 8.00
C GLN A 53 5.96 18.24 7.21
N GLY A 54 5.16 18.65 6.22
CA GLY A 54 5.41 19.85 5.42
C GLY A 54 6.66 19.76 4.54
N GLY A 55 7.02 18.55 4.10
CA GLY A 55 8.14 18.32 3.16
C GLY A 55 9.54 18.27 3.77
N ASN A 56 9.70 18.35 5.10
CA ASN A 56 11.01 18.18 5.76
C ASN A 56 11.32 16.69 6.00
N LEU A 57 11.43 15.91 4.92
CA LEU A 57 11.79 14.49 5.02
C LEU A 57 13.29 14.26 4.85
N PRO A 58 13.89 13.31 5.57
CA PRO A 58 15.28 12.94 5.37
C PRO A 58 15.51 12.35 3.98
N GLU A 59 16.73 12.48 3.46
CA GLU A 59 17.09 11.97 2.12
C GLU A 59 16.87 10.46 1.98
N GLN A 60 17.04 9.69 3.07
CA GLN A 60 16.80 8.24 3.08
C GLN A 60 15.35 7.84 3.42
N VAL A 61 14.38 8.76 3.37
CA VAL A 61 13.00 8.44 3.77
C VAL A 61 12.39 7.30 2.96
N GLU A 62 12.71 7.20 1.66
CA GLU A 62 12.22 6.12 0.80
C GLU A 62 12.72 4.76 1.26
N CYS A 63 14.01 4.66 1.63
CA CYS A 63 14.57 3.43 2.19
C CYS A 63 13.92 3.08 3.54
N LEU A 64 13.70 4.07 4.41
CA LEU A 64 13.04 3.84 5.70
C LEU A 64 11.59 3.38 5.51
N ILE A 65 10.86 3.96 4.55
CA ILE A 65 9.52 3.51 4.20
C ILE A 65 9.57 2.07 3.70
N LEU A 66 10.46 1.77 2.76
CA LEU A 66 10.63 0.42 2.22
C LEU A 66 10.93 -0.60 3.32
N ASP A 67 11.84 -0.28 4.24
CA ASP A 67 12.18 -1.16 5.38
C ASP A 67 10.96 -1.41 6.28
N ASN A 68 10.14 -0.39 6.53
CA ASN A 68 8.91 -0.53 7.31
C ASN A 68 7.86 -1.38 6.58
N VAL A 69 7.68 -1.17 5.28
CA VAL A 69 6.76 -1.97 4.45
C VAL A 69 7.25 -3.42 4.40
N MET A 70 8.55 -3.65 4.20
CA MET A 70 9.15 -4.99 4.25
C MET A 70 8.92 -5.69 5.60
N ALA A 71 9.12 -4.98 6.71
CA ALA A 71 8.87 -5.52 8.05
C ALA A 71 7.38 -5.87 8.26
N GLN A 72 6.47 -5.03 7.75
CA GLN A 72 5.04 -5.31 7.80
C GLN A 72 4.68 -6.55 6.97
N LYS A 73 5.12 -6.63 5.71
CA LYS A 73 4.89 -7.80 4.85
C LYS A 73 5.50 -9.07 5.43
N LEU A 74 6.63 -8.98 6.12
CA LEU A 74 7.22 -10.11 6.85
C LEU A 74 6.25 -10.63 7.93
N LEU A 75 5.69 -9.73 8.75
CA LEU A 75 4.72 -10.10 9.79
C LEU A 75 3.45 -10.72 9.18
N VAL A 76 2.96 -10.18 8.07
CA VAL A 76 1.81 -10.75 7.33
C VAL A 76 2.12 -12.16 6.85
N ASN A 77 3.27 -12.35 6.19
CA ASN A 77 3.69 -13.65 5.68
C ASN A 77 3.82 -14.66 6.83
N GLN A 78 4.42 -14.26 7.96
CA GLN A 78 4.52 -15.12 9.14
C GLN A 78 3.15 -15.45 9.74
N ALA A 79 2.25 -14.48 9.83
CA ALA A 79 0.88 -14.70 10.31
C ALA A 79 0.09 -15.69 9.45
N LYS A 80 0.29 -15.64 8.12
CA LYS A 80 -0.29 -16.59 7.16
C LYS A 80 0.29 -17.99 7.35
N LEU A 81 1.61 -18.12 7.55
CA LEU A 81 2.28 -19.39 7.85
C LEU A 81 1.78 -20.02 9.17
N ASP A 82 1.65 -19.20 10.21
CA ASP A 82 1.17 -19.62 11.53
C ASP A 82 -0.36 -19.73 11.62
N SER A 83 -1.06 -19.45 10.50
CA SER A 83 -2.52 -19.56 10.37
C SER A 83 -3.28 -18.81 11.47
N ILE A 84 -2.88 -17.56 11.76
CA ILE A 84 -3.59 -16.71 12.73
C ILE A 84 -5.06 -16.55 12.28
N PRO A 85 -6.05 -16.94 13.12
CA PRO A 85 -7.44 -17.01 12.69
C PRO A 85 -8.10 -15.64 12.67
N ILE A 86 -8.52 -15.14 11.50
CA ILE A 86 -9.31 -13.90 11.38
C ILE A 86 -10.68 -14.25 10.80
N SER A 87 -11.74 -13.72 11.41
CA SER A 87 -13.10 -13.89 10.89
C SER A 87 -13.44 -12.80 9.88
N ASP A 88 -14.23 -13.13 8.86
CA ASP A 88 -14.73 -12.13 7.90
C ASP A 88 -15.56 -11.05 8.58
N GLU A 89 -16.37 -11.43 9.59
CA GLU A 89 -17.18 -10.49 10.37
C GLU A 89 -16.33 -9.43 11.07
N GLU A 90 -15.19 -9.82 11.65
CA GLU A 90 -14.26 -8.86 12.27
C GLU A 90 -13.68 -7.89 11.24
N VAL A 91 -13.31 -8.38 10.05
CA VAL A 91 -12.79 -7.53 8.97
C VAL A 91 -13.88 -6.55 8.52
N GLU A 92 -15.10 -7.01 8.30
CA GLU A 92 -16.22 -6.13 7.89
C GLU A 92 -16.53 -5.08 8.96
N LEU A 93 -16.56 -5.44 10.25
CA LEU A 93 -16.81 -4.48 11.34
C LEU A 93 -15.74 -3.39 11.40
N GLN A 94 -14.46 -3.75 11.26
CA GLN A 94 -13.38 -2.77 11.24
C GLN A 94 -13.39 -1.94 9.95
N LEU A 95 -13.74 -2.54 8.82
CA LEU A 95 -13.84 -1.86 7.53
C LEU A 95 -14.96 -0.82 7.55
N ASP A 96 -16.13 -1.18 8.07
CA ASP A 96 -17.26 -0.27 8.25
C ASP A 96 -16.88 0.89 9.15
N ALA A 97 -16.27 0.62 10.31
CA ALA A 97 -15.78 1.67 11.21
C ALA A 97 -14.79 2.62 10.53
N ARG A 98 -13.88 2.10 9.68
CA ARG A 98 -12.91 2.90 8.95
C ARG A 98 -13.57 3.80 7.89
N ILE A 99 -14.54 3.27 7.14
CA ILE A 99 -15.30 4.05 6.17
C ILE A 99 -16.15 5.13 6.87
N ASP A 100 -16.78 4.79 7.98
CA ASP A 100 -17.57 5.74 8.77
C ASP A 100 -16.70 6.89 9.29
N GLN A 101 -15.46 6.61 9.69
CA GLN A 101 -14.49 7.65 10.05
C GLN A 101 -14.15 8.56 8.87
N ILE A 102 -13.90 7.99 7.69
CA ILE A 102 -13.61 8.77 6.47
C ILE A 102 -14.81 9.66 6.11
N LEU A 103 -16.02 9.10 6.14
CA LEU A 103 -17.24 9.85 5.90
C LEU A 103 -17.45 10.95 6.94
N ALA A 104 -17.14 10.70 8.21
CA ALA A 104 -17.22 11.72 9.26
C ALA A 104 -16.31 12.93 8.97
N TYR A 105 -15.10 12.72 8.46
CA TYR A 105 -14.21 13.81 8.01
C TYR A 105 -14.80 14.58 6.82
N MET A 106 -15.62 13.94 5.99
CA MET A 106 -16.36 14.53 4.87
C MET A 106 -17.77 14.98 5.25
N GLN A 107 -18.09 15.09 6.55
CA GLN A 107 -19.43 15.50 7.04
C GLN A 107 -20.59 14.59 6.57
N GLY A 108 -20.29 13.35 6.20
CA GLY A 108 -21.24 12.38 5.66
C GLY A 108 -21.60 12.60 4.19
N ASP A 109 -20.90 13.47 3.47
CA ASP A 109 -21.17 13.75 2.06
C ASP A 109 -20.62 12.65 1.13
N LEU A 110 -21.53 11.83 0.61
CA LEU A 110 -21.20 10.77 -0.36
C LEU A 110 -20.72 11.32 -1.70
N VAL A 111 -21.18 12.50 -2.12
CA VAL A 111 -20.74 13.12 -3.38
C VAL A 111 -19.29 13.58 -3.23
N GLN A 112 -18.92 14.13 -2.07
CA GLN A 112 -17.54 14.47 -1.78
C GLN A 112 -16.65 13.22 -1.73
N PHE A 113 -17.15 12.12 -1.15
CA PHE A 113 -16.43 10.85 -1.11
C PHE A 113 -16.15 10.31 -2.52
N GLU A 114 -17.18 10.21 -3.35
CA GLU A 114 -17.04 9.73 -4.73
C GLU A 114 -16.17 10.67 -5.58
N ALA A 115 -16.23 11.98 -5.36
CA ALA A 115 -15.36 12.93 -6.04
C ALA A 115 -13.89 12.81 -5.62
N TYR A 116 -13.61 12.41 -4.38
CA TYR A 116 -12.25 12.22 -3.88
C TYR A 116 -11.64 10.88 -4.32
N TYR A 117 -12.38 9.78 -4.18
CA TYR A 117 -11.91 8.43 -4.50
C TYR A 117 -12.16 8.03 -5.97
N GLY A 118 -13.04 8.73 -6.68
CA GLY A 118 -13.45 8.38 -8.04
C GLY A 118 -14.26 7.08 -8.14
N GLN A 119 -14.71 6.56 -6.99
CA GLN A 119 -15.35 5.24 -6.85
C GLN A 119 -16.44 5.30 -5.78
N SER A 120 -17.40 4.40 -5.88
CA SER A 120 -18.45 4.25 -4.87
C SER A 120 -17.88 3.70 -3.55
N VAL A 121 -18.58 3.94 -2.44
CA VAL A 121 -18.19 3.42 -1.11
C VAL A 121 -17.98 1.91 -1.13
N ASN A 122 -18.81 1.16 -1.85
CA ASN A 122 -18.71 -0.31 -1.92
C ASN A 122 -17.44 -0.78 -2.66
N GLU A 123 -17.03 -0.05 -3.70
CA GLU A 123 -15.81 -0.36 -4.45
C GLU A 123 -14.56 -0.05 -3.62
N VAL A 124 -14.56 1.08 -2.89
CA VAL A 124 -13.48 1.42 -1.96
C VAL A 124 -13.39 0.39 -0.83
N LYS A 125 -14.53 -0.02 -0.26
CA LYS A 125 -14.59 -1.12 0.72
C LYS A 125 -13.97 -2.40 0.15
N ALA A 126 -14.28 -2.74 -1.09
CA ALA A 126 -13.75 -3.95 -1.72
C ALA A 126 -12.22 -3.92 -1.86
N GLN A 127 -11.63 -2.76 -2.17
CA GLN A 127 -10.18 -2.61 -2.25
C GLN A 127 -9.53 -2.68 -0.87
N PHE A 128 -10.06 -1.93 0.10
CA PHE A 128 -9.46 -1.83 1.43
C PHE A 128 -9.60 -3.10 2.28
N ARG A 129 -10.48 -4.02 1.90
CA ARG A 129 -10.72 -5.26 2.65
C ARG A 129 -9.46 -6.10 2.82
N GLU A 130 -8.73 -6.33 1.72
CA GLU A 130 -7.50 -7.14 1.77
C GLU A 130 -6.39 -6.42 2.53
N ASP A 131 -6.22 -5.11 2.30
CA ASP A 131 -5.23 -4.29 3.02
C ASP A 131 -5.51 -4.29 4.54
N LEU A 132 -6.78 -4.17 4.93
CA LEU A 132 -7.20 -4.20 6.33
C LEU A 132 -6.96 -5.57 6.95
N ARG A 133 -7.26 -6.66 6.22
CA ARG A 133 -6.98 -8.01 6.67
C ARG A 133 -5.48 -8.21 6.93
N ASP A 134 -4.63 -7.77 6.01
CA ASP A 134 -3.18 -7.82 6.16
C ASP A 134 -2.70 -6.96 7.35
N GLN A 135 -3.31 -5.79 7.57
CA GLN A 135 -3.03 -4.97 8.74
C GLN A 135 -3.35 -5.70 10.05
N ILE A 136 -4.53 -6.33 10.15
CA ILE A 136 -4.94 -7.10 11.33
C ILE A 136 -4.00 -8.30 11.56
N LEU A 137 -3.59 -9.00 10.49
CA LEU A 137 -2.62 -10.09 10.58
C LEU A 137 -1.28 -9.61 11.16
N ALA A 138 -0.73 -8.53 10.61
CA ALA A 138 0.53 -7.96 11.06
C ALA A 138 0.49 -7.54 12.53
N ASP A 139 -0.60 -6.89 12.96
CA ASP A 139 -0.78 -6.44 14.33
C ASP A 139 -0.90 -7.60 15.32
N ARG A 140 -1.62 -8.66 14.96
CA ARG A 140 -1.73 -9.87 15.78
C ARG A 140 -0.42 -10.63 15.90
N MET A 141 0.31 -10.78 14.80
CA MET A 141 1.64 -11.41 14.82
C MET A 141 2.59 -10.62 15.69
N ARG A 142 2.59 -9.29 15.58
CA ARG A 142 3.38 -8.42 16.47
C ARG A 142 2.99 -8.64 17.93
N GLY A 143 1.71 -8.71 18.26
CA GLY A 143 1.23 -8.98 19.62
C GLY A 143 1.68 -10.33 20.17
N GLN A 144 1.66 -11.39 19.33
CA GLN A 144 2.18 -12.70 19.71
C GLN A 144 3.67 -12.64 20.03
N ILE A 145 4.49 -12.01 19.17
CA ILE A 145 5.94 -11.84 19.42
C ILE A 145 6.20 -11.10 20.72
N MET A 146 5.40 -10.08 21.05
CA MET A 146 5.55 -9.31 22.31
C MET A 146 5.18 -10.13 23.56
N THR A 147 4.37 -11.19 23.43
CA THR A 147 3.93 -11.99 24.58
C THR A 147 5.08 -12.76 25.25
N ASP A 148 6.12 -13.09 24.48
CA ASP A 148 7.30 -13.80 24.98
C ASP A 148 8.27 -12.87 25.75
N ILE A 149 8.03 -11.55 25.76
CA ILE A 149 8.90 -10.58 26.41
C ILE A 149 8.43 -10.35 27.85
N SER A 150 9.27 -10.74 28.82
CA SER A 150 9.07 -10.49 30.25
C SER A 150 10.05 -9.43 30.74
N VAL A 151 9.54 -8.34 31.33
CA VAL A 151 10.37 -7.28 31.95
C VAL A 151 10.49 -7.50 33.45
N THR A 152 11.72 -7.52 33.97
CA THR A 152 11.99 -7.71 35.40
C THR A 152 11.91 -6.40 36.19
N PRO A 153 11.55 -6.45 37.49
CA PRO A 153 11.57 -5.25 38.35
C PRO A 153 12.95 -4.56 38.43
N SER A 154 14.04 -5.32 38.25
CA SER A 154 15.40 -4.78 38.25
C SER A 154 15.69 -3.92 37.02
N GLU A 155 15.21 -4.34 35.84
CA GLU A 155 15.32 -3.57 34.60
C GLU A 155 14.52 -2.27 34.69
N VAL A 156 13.31 -2.31 35.27
CA VAL A 156 12.49 -1.11 35.50
C VAL A 156 13.22 -0.12 36.41
N LYS A 157 13.75 -0.58 37.54
CA LYS A 157 14.56 0.26 38.44
C LYS A 157 15.79 0.85 37.74
N SER A 158 16.46 0.06 36.91
CA SER A 158 17.65 0.49 36.17
C SER A 158 17.33 1.53 35.10
N PHE A 159 16.16 1.44 34.45
CA PHE A 159 15.68 2.42 33.49
C PHE A 159 15.41 3.77 34.18
N PHE A 160 14.60 3.77 35.25
CA PHE A 160 14.26 5.00 35.98
C PHE A 160 15.45 5.64 36.72
N ALA A 161 16.50 4.89 37.04
CA ALA A 161 17.73 5.46 37.61
C ALA A 161 18.60 6.23 36.60
N ARG A 162 18.30 6.12 35.29
CA ARG A 162 19.06 6.75 34.19
C ARG A 162 18.35 7.96 33.57
N ILE A 163 17.16 8.29 34.05
CA ILE A 163 16.35 9.45 33.62
C ILE A 163 16.41 10.48 34.74
#